data_AF-A0A956ENL8-F1
#
_entry.id   AF-A0A956ENL8-F1
#
_cell.length_a   1.000
_cell.length_b   1.000
_cell.length_c   1.000
_cell.angle_alpha   90.00
_cell.angle_beta   90.00
_cell.angle_gamma   90.00
#
_symmetry.space_group_name_H-M   'P 1'
#
loop_
_entity.id
_entity.type
_entity.pdbx_description
1 polymer ?
#
loop_
_entity_poly.entity_id
_entity_poly.type
_entity_poly.pdbx_seq_one_letter_code
_entity_poly.pdbx_strand_id
1 'polypeptide(L)'
;MPAETSPNTHDADREQLVAYLDGELSAEQAHAVEQRLRSDARFQEEMQSLDRAWNALDSLPQEKAGADFAKTTIAMATTEAKREAASRTAAMPIERRRRRYGLLALATVAALLGFFVLRLVTTAENRQLARDLPVICQVNVLSQVQGEPFLRQLLTQQRELVSDFTSCETLQKTAAWTDLADGSLRARSQWVEGLNQDKKAELATLQRQFRALNPARQDALRGVDATLHHSTDPSPQELRLAALAYYEWLSTQTPIVRAEL
;
A
#
# COMPACT_ATOMS: atom_id res chain seq x y z
N MET A 1 20.46 11.06 -67.44
CA MET A 1 19.86 9.79 -67.90
C MET A 1 20.98 8.90 -68.44
N PRO A 2 20.95 7.59 -68.15
CA PRO A 2 22.14 6.76 -68.03
C PRO A 2 22.75 6.39 -69.39
N ALA A 3 24.08 6.36 -69.45
CA ALA A 3 24.79 5.75 -70.56
C ALA A 3 24.76 4.22 -70.35
N GLU A 4 23.83 3.56 -71.03
CA GLU A 4 23.85 2.11 -71.19
C GLU A 4 25.06 1.74 -72.06
N THR A 5 26.15 1.32 -71.41
CA THR A 5 27.23 0.59 -72.06
C THR A 5 26.65 -0.70 -72.65
N SER A 6 26.41 -0.71 -73.96
CA SER A 6 26.17 -1.94 -74.70
C SER A 6 27.32 -2.92 -74.41
N PRO A 7 27.04 -4.19 -74.06
CA PRO A 7 28.11 -5.14 -73.81
C PRO A 7 28.94 -5.27 -75.08
N ASN A 8 30.26 -5.06 -74.97
CA ASN A 8 31.18 -5.45 -76.02
C ASN A 8 30.91 -6.92 -76.32
N THR A 9 30.68 -7.28 -77.59
CA THR A 9 30.36 -8.66 -77.99
C THR A 9 31.36 -9.69 -77.47
N HIS A 10 32.61 -9.26 -77.26
CA HIS A 10 33.68 -10.03 -76.63
C HIS A 10 33.43 -10.38 -75.14
N ASP A 11 32.83 -9.48 -74.36
CA ASP A 11 32.52 -9.76 -72.95
C ASP A 11 31.33 -10.72 -72.83
N ALA A 12 30.35 -10.59 -73.72
CA ALA A 12 29.22 -11.52 -73.79
C ALA A 12 29.65 -12.93 -74.23
N ASP A 13 30.57 -13.03 -75.20
CA ASP A 13 31.13 -14.31 -75.64
C ASP A 13 31.95 -14.98 -74.52
N ARG A 14 32.72 -14.19 -73.77
CA ARG A 14 33.47 -14.69 -72.61
C ARG A 14 32.56 -15.13 -71.46
N GLU A 15 31.51 -14.39 -71.15
CA GLU A 15 30.52 -14.76 -70.13
C GLU A 15 29.82 -16.08 -70.49
N GLN A 16 29.49 -16.26 -71.77
CA GLN A 16 28.91 -17.51 -72.29
C GLN A 16 29.88 -18.69 -72.17
N LEU A 17 31.18 -18.49 -72.42
CA LEU A 17 32.21 -19.52 -72.25
C LEU A 17 32.46 -19.86 -70.77
N VAL A 18 32.42 -18.87 -69.87
CA VAL A 18 32.56 -19.09 -68.42
C VAL A 18 31.36 -19.88 -67.89
N ALA A 19 30.13 -19.49 -68.25
CA ALA A 19 28.93 -20.23 -67.87
C ALA A 19 28.93 -21.67 -68.41
N TYR A 20 29.52 -21.90 -69.60
CA TYR A 20 29.73 -23.24 -70.13
C TYR A 20 30.72 -24.05 -69.28
N LEU A 21 31.84 -23.45 -68.85
CA LEU A 21 32.85 -24.11 -68.01
C LEU A 21 32.34 -24.42 -66.59
N ASP A 22 31.54 -23.52 -66.00
CA ASP A 22 30.93 -23.72 -64.67
C ASP A 22 29.71 -24.66 -64.71
N GLY A 23 29.25 -25.04 -65.91
CA GLY A 23 28.12 -25.95 -66.12
C GLY A 23 26.74 -25.32 -65.91
N GLU A 24 26.66 -23.99 -65.92
CA GLU A 24 25.41 -23.24 -65.69
C GLU A 24 24.53 -23.09 -66.94
N LEU A 25 25.01 -23.52 -68.12
CA LEU A 25 24.23 -23.49 -69.36
C LEU A 25 23.23 -24.64 -69.45
N SER A 26 22.04 -24.34 -69.99
CA SER A 26 21.08 -25.39 -70.39
C SER A 26 21.62 -26.25 -71.54
N ALA A 27 21.07 -27.46 -71.72
CA ALA A 27 21.52 -28.39 -72.77
C ALA A 27 21.45 -27.79 -74.19
N GLU A 28 20.43 -26.97 -74.47
CA GLU A 28 20.28 -26.29 -75.77
C GLU A 28 21.37 -25.21 -75.96
N GLN A 29 21.66 -24.43 -74.92
CA GLN A 29 22.69 -23.39 -74.95
C GLN A 29 24.11 -23.99 -75.03
N ALA A 30 24.37 -25.07 -74.29
CA ALA A 30 25.63 -25.79 -74.36
C ALA A 30 25.88 -26.34 -75.78
N HIS A 31 24.85 -26.91 -76.41
CA HIS A 31 24.97 -27.39 -77.79
C HIS A 31 25.26 -26.25 -78.79
N ALA A 32 24.65 -25.07 -78.60
CA ALA A 32 24.94 -23.90 -79.42
C ALA A 32 26.39 -23.39 -79.24
N VAL A 33 26.92 -23.41 -78.00
CA VAL A 33 28.32 -23.09 -77.69
C VAL A 33 29.27 -24.09 -78.35
N GLU A 34 28.98 -25.39 -78.30
CA GLU A 34 29.79 -26.43 -78.95
C GLU A 34 29.83 -26.28 -80.48
N GLN A 35 28.71 -25.92 -81.09
CA GLN A 35 28.66 -25.65 -82.53
C GLN A 35 29.51 -24.42 -82.87
N ARG A 36 29.40 -23.32 -82.11
CA ARG A 36 30.23 -22.11 -82.28
C ARG A 36 31.71 -22.41 -82.10
N LEU A 37 32.09 -23.20 -81.09
CA LEU A 37 33.46 -23.66 -80.87
C LEU A 37 34.03 -24.46 -82.04
N ARG A 38 33.21 -25.08 -82.90
CA ARG A 38 33.71 -25.80 -84.10
C ARG A 38 33.89 -24.89 -85.31
N SER A 39 33.10 -23.82 -85.41
CA SER A 39 33.06 -22.96 -86.60
C SER A 39 33.81 -21.64 -86.46
N ASP A 40 34.04 -21.15 -85.24
CA ASP A 40 34.62 -19.83 -84.97
C ASP A 40 35.99 -19.95 -84.29
N ALA A 41 37.04 -19.53 -85.00
CA ALA A 41 38.42 -19.60 -84.52
C ALA A 41 38.70 -18.66 -83.34
N ARG A 42 38.03 -17.49 -83.28
CA ARG A 42 38.23 -16.52 -82.18
C ARG A 42 37.66 -17.06 -80.87
N PHE A 43 36.49 -17.68 -80.96
CA PHE A 43 35.81 -18.29 -79.82
C PHE A 43 36.61 -19.48 -79.23
N GLN A 44 37.35 -20.21 -80.08
CA GLN A 44 38.30 -21.24 -79.63
C GLN A 44 39.50 -20.66 -78.89
N GLU A 45 40.07 -19.54 -79.35
CA GLU A 45 41.22 -18.89 -78.70
C GLU A 45 40.85 -18.37 -77.30
N GLU A 46 39.66 -17.80 -77.13
CA GLU A 46 39.14 -17.36 -75.84
C GLU A 46 38.96 -18.54 -74.87
N MET A 47 38.42 -19.66 -75.34
CA MET A 47 38.30 -20.90 -74.55
C MET A 47 39.66 -21.43 -74.10
N GLN A 48 40.66 -21.46 -75.00
CA GLN A 48 42.03 -21.86 -74.65
C GLN A 48 42.71 -20.88 -73.67
N SER A 49 42.34 -19.59 -73.70
CA SER A 49 42.82 -18.61 -72.73
C SER A 49 42.24 -18.85 -71.33
N LEU A 50 40.94 -19.16 -71.24
CA LEU A 50 40.28 -19.49 -69.99
C LEU A 50 40.83 -20.79 -69.38
N ASP A 51 41.00 -21.82 -70.21
CA ASP A 51 41.59 -23.10 -69.78
C ASP A 51 43.01 -22.92 -69.24
N ARG A 52 43.85 -22.10 -69.88
CA ARG A 52 45.19 -21.78 -69.36
C ARG A 52 45.15 -21.05 -68.02
N ALA A 53 44.19 -20.13 -67.83
CA ALA A 53 44.05 -19.40 -66.56
C ALA A 53 43.61 -20.33 -65.43
N TRP A 54 42.66 -21.24 -65.68
CA TRP A 54 42.22 -22.26 -64.73
C TRP A 54 43.35 -23.21 -64.33
N ASN A 55 44.11 -23.71 -65.31
CA ASN A 55 45.28 -24.56 -65.05
C ASN A 55 46.36 -23.81 -64.22
N ALA A 56 46.49 -22.49 -64.39
CA ALA A 56 47.39 -21.68 -63.57
C ALA A 56 46.90 -21.55 -62.11
N LEU A 57 45.58 -21.44 -61.89
CA LEU A 57 45.00 -21.48 -60.55
C LEU A 57 45.22 -22.83 -59.86
N ASP A 58 45.12 -23.94 -60.60
CA ASP A 58 45.40 -25.28 -60.07
C ASP A 58 46.88 -25.48 -59.72
N SER A 59 47.78 -24.73 -60.36
CA SER A 59 49.21 -24.75 -60.05
C SER A 59 49.59 -23.94 -58.79
N LEU A 60 48.64 -23.23 -58.18
CA LEU A 60 48.92 -22.44 -56.98
C LEU A 60 49.19 -23.36 -55.77
N PRO A 61 50.23 -23.07 -54.97
CA PRO A 61 50.52 -23.85 -53.78
C PRO A 61 49.39 -23.70 -52.76
N GLN A 62 48.77 -24.83 -52.40
CA GLN A 62 47.78 -24.89 -51.33
C GLN A 62 48.49 -24.90 -49.97
N GLU A 63 48.71 -23.73 -49.38
CA GLU A 63 49.13 -23.66 -47.98
C GLU A 63 47.96 -24.05 -47.07
N LYS A 64 48.08 -25.23 -46.44
CA LYS A 64 47.12 -25.68 -45.42
C LYS A 64 47.34 -24.86 -44.15
N ALA A 65 46.31 -24.13 -43.72
CA ALA A 65 46.34 -23.40 -42.46
C ALA A 65 46.76 -24.32 -41.30
N GLY A 66 47.80 -23.92 -40.57
CA GLY A 66 48.36 -24.70 -39.48
C GLY A 66 47.39 -24.87 -38.30
N ALA A 67 47.60 -25.90 -37.49
CA ALA A 67 46.79 -26.20 -36.32
C ALA A 67 46.69 -25.03 -35.31
N ASP A 68 47.60 -24.07 -35.36
CA ASP A 68 47.62 -22.91 -34.47
C ASP A 68 46.53 -21.87 -34.79
N PHE A 69 46.07 -21.81 -36.05
CA PHE A 69 44.92 -20.98 -36.43
C PHE A 69 43.65 -21.46 -35.71
N ALA A 70 43.35 -22.76 -35.78
CA ALA A 70 42.20 -23.37 -35.10
C ALA A 70 42.29 -23.20 -33.57
N LYS A 71 43.48 -23.36 -32.98
CA LYS A 71 43.70 -23.11 -31.54
C LYS A 71 43.38 -21.66 -31.17
N THR A 72 43.78 -20.71 -32.01
CA THR A 72 43.57 -19.28 -31.75
C THR A 72 42.08 -18.93 -31.81
N THR A 73 41.34 -19.45 -32.80
CA THR A 73 39.89 -19.25 -32.89
C THR A 73 39.14 -19.87 -31.71
N ILE A 74 39.50 -21.09 -31.30
CA ILE A 74 38.90 -21.75 -30.14
C ILE A 74 39.21 -20.99 -28.85
N ALA A 75 40.45 -20.49 -28.70
CA ALA A 75 40.85 -19.67 -27.55
C ALA A 75 40.03 -18.37 -27.48
N MET A 76 39.85 -17.68 -28.61
CA MET A 76 39.02 -16.46 -28.67
C MET A 76 37.56 -16.75 -28.31
N ALA A 77 36.96 -17.79 -28.90
CA ALA A 77 35.58 -18.18 -28.61
C ALA A 77 35.37 -18.57 -27.14
N THR A 78 36.32 -19.29 -26.54
CA THR A 78 36.25 -19.65 -25.12
C THR A 78 36.46 -18.47 -24.18
N THR A 79 37.28 -17.48 -24.55
CA THR A 79 37.42 -16.24 -23.75
C THR A 79 36.17 -15.37 -23.79
N GLU A 80 35.52 -15.25 -24.94
CA GLU A 80 34.26 -14.49 -25.09
C GLU A 80 33.15 -15.12 -24.24
N ALA A 81 32.99 -16.44 -24.33
CA ALA A 81 32.00 -17.21 -23.56
C ALA A 81 32.22 -17.07 -22.04
N LYS A 82 33.47 -17.09 -21.58
CA LYS A 82 33.81 -16.88 -20.15
C LYS A 82 33.47 -15.46 -19.69
N ARG A 83 33.73 -14.44 -20.52
CA ARG A 83 33.37 -13.04 -20.21
C ARG A 83 31.86 -12.84 -20.11
N GLU A 84 31.09 -13.43 -21.03
CA GLU A 84 29.62 -13.34 -21.00
C GLU A 84 29.02 -14.10 -19.81
N ALA A 85 29.56 -15.28 -19.49
CA ALA A 85 29.14 -16.03 -18.30
C ALA A 85 29.41 -15.24 -17.01
N ALA A 86 30.58 -14.60 -16.90
CA ALA A 86 30.98 -13.80 -15.75
C ALA A 86 30.16 -12.51 -15.61
N SER A 87 29.84 -11.82 -16.71
CA SER A 87 29.01 -10.61 -16.66
C SER A 87 27.57 -10.91 -16.22
N ARG A 88 27.00 -12.03 -16.70
CA ARG A 88 25.66 -12.49 -16.29
C ARG A 88 25.61 -12.96 -14.83
N THR A 89 26.65 -13.66 -14.34
CA THR A 89 26.69 -14.06 -12.91
C THR A 89 26.97 -12.88 -11.98
N ALA A 90 27.74 -11.87 -12.39
CA ALA A 90 28.01 -10.68 -11.57
C ALA A 90 26.77 -9.80 -11.33
N ALA A 91 25.83 -9.74 -12.27
CA ALA A 91 24.61 -8.93 -12.14
C ALA A 91 23.49 -9.61 -11.32
N MET A 92 23.41 -10.94 -11.34
CA MET A 92 22.37 -11.72 -10.63
C MET A 92 22.26 -11.49 -9.10
N PRO A 93 23.35 -11.38 -8.31
CA PRO A 93 23.23 -11.24 -6.86
C PRO A 93 22.67 -9.87 -6.45
N ILE A 94 22.92 -8.81 -7.22
CA ILE A 94 22.54 -7.44 -6.87
C ILE A 94 21.02 -7.25 -7.01
N GLU A 95 20.41 -7.77 -8.08
CA GLU A 95 18.97 -7.67 -8.31
C GLU A 95 18.15 -8.43 -7.26
N ARG A 96 18.59 -9.65 -6.90
CA ARG A 96 17.93 -10.45 -5.86
C ARG A 96 18.00 -9.77 -4.50
N ARG A 97 19.14 -9.14 -4.16
CA ARG A 97 19.30 -8.39 -2.92
C ARG A 97 18.40 -7.16 -2.89
N ARG A 98 18.36 -6.39 -3.99
CA ARG A 98 17.51 -5.19 -4.10
C ARG A 98 16.03 -5.52 -3.97
N ARG A 99 15.57 -6.63 -4.56
CA ARG A 99 14.18 -7.10 -4.41
C ARG A 99 13.86 -7.51 -2.98
N ARG A 100 14.77 -8.22 -2.29
CA ARG A 100 14.59 -8.58 -0.87
C ARG A 100 14.55 -7.35 0.04
N TYR A 101 15.46 -6.39 -0.15
CA TYR A 101 15.44 -5.14 0.61
C TYR A 101 14.21 -4.29 0.28
N GLY A 102 13.73 -4.29 -0.96
CA GLY A 102 12.48 -3.64 -1.34
C GLY A 102 11.26 -4.24 -0.63
N LEU A 103 11.17 -5.56 -0.55
CA LEU A 103 10.10 -6.26 0.18
C LEU A 103 10.17 -6.00 1.69
N LEU A 104 11.37 -6.04 2.27
CA LEU A 104 11.58 -5.69 3.67
C LEU A 104 11.16 -4.24 3.94
N ALA A 105 11.60 -3.29 3.12
CA ALA A 105 11.23 -1.89 3.27
C ALA A 105 9.71 -1.68 3.19
N LEU A 106 9.04 -2.33 2.23
CA LEU A 106 7.58 -2.26 2.11
C LEU A 106 6.87 -2.83 3.34
N ALA A 107 7.33 -3.98 3.85
CA ALA A 107 6.77 -4.58 5.06
C ALA A 107 6.95 -3.67 6.28
N THR A 108 8.12 -3.04 6.43
CA THR A 108 8.39 -2.08 7.51
C THR A 108 7.49 -0.85 7.41
N VAL A 109 7.30 -0.30 6.21
CA VAL A 109 6.40 0.84 5.99
C VAL A 109 4.95 0.47 6.33
N ALA A 110 4.48 -0.70 5.91
CA ALA A 110 3.15 -1.19 6.26
C ALA A 110 2.97 -1.37 7.77
N ALA A 111 3.97 -1.93 8.46
CA ALA A 111 3.96 -2.07 9.92
C ALA A 111 3.93 -0.72 10.65
N LEU A 112 4.75 0.24 10.20
CA LEU A 112 4.78 1.60 10.77
C LEU A 112 3.46 2.33 10.56
N LEU A 113 2.87 2.24 9.36
CA LEU A 113 1.55 2.80 9.07
C LEU A 113 0.46 2.15 9.93
N GLY A 114 0.45 0.82 10.03
CA GLY A 114 -0.48 0.10 10.89
C GLY A 114 -0.37 0.50 12.36
N PHE A 115 0.85 0.62 12.88
CA PHE A 115 1.10 1.11 14.24
C PHE A 115 0.61 2.55 14.43
N PHE A 116 0.85 3.43 13.46
CA PHE A 116 0.40 4.82 13.53
C PHE A 116 -1.12 4.94 13.53
N VAL A 117 -1.80 4.20 12.65
CA VAL A 117 -3.27 4.14 12.59
C VAL A 117 -3.82 3.63 13.91
N LEU A 118 -3.31 2.51 14.43
CA LEU A 118 -3.75 1.95 15.71
C LEU A 118 -3.53 2.93 16.86
N ARG A 119 -2.38 3.61 16.90
CA ARG A 119 -2.06 4.62 17.92
C ARG A 119 -3.00 5.83 17.83
N LEU A 120 -3.33 6.29 16.62
CA LEU A 120 -4.26 7.41 16.42
C LEU A 120 -5.69 7.06 16.83
N VAL A 121 -6.18 5.86 16.48
CA VAL A 121 -7.52 5.39 16.84
C VAL A 121 -7.65 5.21 18.36
N THR A 122 -6.72 4.50 18.99
CA THR A 122 -6.73 4.27 20.45
C THR A 122 -6.64 5.58 21.24
N THR A 123 -5.80 6.53 20.80
CA THR A 123 -5.72 7.84 21.46
C THR A 123 -6.99 8.69 21.24
N ALA A 124 -7.66 8.58 20.09
CA ALA A 124 -8.92 9.24 19.84
C ALA A 124 -10.05 8.68 20.72
N GLU A 125 -10.19 7.36 20.82
CA GLU A 125 -11.15 6.71 21.70
C GLU A 125 -10.93 7.07 23.17
N ASN A 126 -9.67 7.08 23.62
CA ASN A 126 -9.32 7.49 24.99
C ASN A 126 -9.66 8.95 25.27
N ARG A 127 -9.49 9.84 24.28
CA ARG A 127 -9.89 11.25 24.41
C ARG A 127 -11.40 11.42 24.47
N GLN A 128 -12.15 10.66 23.67
CA GLN A 128 -13.60 10.68 23.72
C GLN A 128 -14.11 10.14 25.07
N LEU A 129 -13.53 9.06 25.57
CA LEU A 129 -13.86 8.51 26.89
C LEU A 129 -13.58 9.52 28.01
N ALA A 130 -12.42 10.20 27.98
CA ALA A 130 -12.09 11.23 28.96
C ALA A 130 -13.03 12.44 28.86
N ARG A 131 -13.51 12.79 27.65
CA ARG A 131 -14.49 13.86 27.46
C ARG A 131 -15.86 13.50 28.04
N ASP A 132 -16.33 12.28 27.75
CA ASP A 132 -17.64 11.79 28.17
C ASP A 132 -17.64 11.26 29.62
N LEU A 133 -16.49 11.26 30.30
CA LEU A 133 -16.32 10.67 31.63
C LEU A 133 -17.32 11.17 32.69
N PRO A 134 -17.60 12.49 32.83
CA PRO A 134 -18.58 12.98 33.81
C PRO A 134 -19.99 12.41 33.56
N VAL A 135 -20.38 12.33 32.29
CA VAL A 135 -21.67 11.78 31.85
C VAL A 135 -21.73 10.27 32.07
N ILE A 136 -20.64 9.55 31.77
CA ILE A 136 -20.57 8.09 31.92
C ILE A 136 -20.68 7.70 33.40
N CYS A 137 -19.94 8.37 34.29
CA CYS A 137 -20.00 8.11 35.73
C CYS A 137 -21.41 8.32 36.30
N GLN A 138 -22.18 9.24 35.71
CA GLN A 138 -23.52 9.61 36.17
C GLN A 138 -24.62 9.20 35.20
N VAL A 139 -24.38 8.17 34.37
CA VAL A 139 -25.34 7.74 33.33
C VAL A 139 -26.69 7.38 33.94
N ASN A 140 -26.70 6.70 35.10
CA ASN A 140 -27.93 6.31 35.79
C ASN A 140 -28.69 7.52 36.33
N VAL A 141 -28.00 8.48 36.94
CA VAL A 141 -28.60 9.70 37.50
C VAL A 141 -29.16 10.57 36.38
N LEU A 142 -28.33 10.88 35.38
CA LEU A 142 -28.71 11.72 34.24
C LEU A 142 -29.82 11.09 33.38
N SER A 143 -29.92 9.76 33.34
CA SER A 143 -30.98 9.07 32.60
C SER A 143 -32.39 9.29 33.18
N GLN A 144 -32.49 9.59 34.47
CA GLN A 144 -33.75 9.78 35.21
C GLN A 144 -34.17 11.25 35.29
N VAL A 145 -33.25 12.17 35.04
CA VAL A 145 -33.48 13.62 35.15
C VAL A 145 -33.91 14.17 33.78
N GLN A 146 -35.00 14.95 33.76
CA GLN A 146 -35.54 15.54 32.51
C GLN A 146 -34.80 16.80 32.03
N GLY A 147 -33.74 17.20 32.72
CA GLY A 147 -32.89 18.34 32.38
C GLY A 147 -32.84 19.42 33.46
N GLU A 148 -32.13 20.51 33.17
CA GLU A 148 -31.97 21.66 34.06
C GLU A 148 -33.30 22.28 34.54
N PRO A 149 -34.33 22.51 33.67
CA PRO A 149 -35.58 23.15 34.11
C PRO A 149 -36.30 22.34 35.20
N PHE A 150 -36.27 21.02 35.09
CA PHE A 150 -36.83 20.11 36.09
C PHE A 150 -36.11 20.24 37.43
N LEU A 151 -34.78 20.28 37.44
CA LEU A 151 -33.99 20.40 38.67
C LEU A 151 -34.19 21.77 39.34
N ARG A 152 -34.32 22.84 38.55
CA ARG A 152 -34.69 24.17 39.06
C ARG A 152 -36.06 24.15 39.73
N GLN A 153 -37.03 23.51 39.08
CA GLN A 153 -38.37 23.36 39.63
C GLN A 153 -38.34 22.53 40.91
N LEU A 154 -37.56 21.44 40.95
CA LEU A 154 -37.38 20.60 42.13
C LEU A 154 -36.82 21.40 43.32
N LEU A 155 -35.77 22.19 43.09
CA LEU A 155 -35.17 23.06 44.11
C LEU A 155 -36.12 24.15 44.61
N THR A 156 -37.02 24.64 43.75
CA THR A 156 -37.97 25.71 44.10
C THR A 156 -39.21 25.18 44.81
N GLN A 157 -39.75 24.05 44.34
CA GLN A 157 -41.04 23.52 44.80
C GLN A 157 -40.92 22.41 45.84
N GLN A 158 -39.85 21.62 45.80
CA GLN A 158 -39.65 20.43 46.64
C GLN A 158 -38.28 20.45 47.33
N ARG A 159 -37.92 21.60 47.90
CA ARG A 159 -36.63 21.77 48.60
C ARG A 159 -36.45 20.78 49.76
N GLU A 160 -37.54 20.43 50.45
CA GLU A 160 -37.54 19.47 51.56
C GLU A 160 -37.08 18.08 51.12
N LEU A 161 -37.55 17.60 49.96
CA LEU A 161 -37.11 16.33 49.39
C LEU A 161 -35.60 16.33 49.13
N VAL A 162 -35.06 17.42 48.58
CA VAL A 162 -33.62 17.52 48.34
C VAL A 162 -32.84 17.48 49.65
N SER A 163 -33.29 18.19 50.70
CA SER A 163 -32.62 18.15 52.00
C SER A 163 -32.68 16.79 52.69
N ASP A 164 -33.82 16.08 52.59
CA ASP A 164 -34.02 14.78 53.24
C ASP A 164 -33.09 13.70 52.67
N PHE A 165 -32.80 13.79 51.36
CA PHE A 165 -31.91 12.87 50.65
C PHE A 165 -30.50 13.45 50.43
N THR A 166 -30.15 14.55 51.10
CA THR A 166 -28.78 15.05 51.13
C THR A 166 -28.01 14.38 52.26
N SER A 167 -27.33 13.28 51.94
CA SER A 167 -26.43 12.59 52.88
C SER A 167 -24.96 13.02 52.69
N CYS A 168 -24.09 12.62 53.63
CA CYS A 168 -22.64 12.80 53.48
C CYS A 168 -22.11 12.11 52.21
N GLU A 169 -22.68 10.97 51.84
CA GLU A 169 -22.34 10.25 50.62
C GLU A 169 -22.78 11.03 49.37
N THR A 170 -23.98 11.61 49.38
CA THR A 170 -24.52 12.44 48.30
C THR A 170 -23.65 13.68 48.08
N LEU A 171 -23.20 14.33 49.16
CA LEU A 171 -22.28 15.47 49.11
C LEU A 171 -20.91 15.08 48.54
N GLN A 172 -20.35 13.94 48.94
CA GLN A 172 -19.08 13.43 48.39
C GLN A 172 -19.19 13.09 46.91
N LYS A 173 -20.28 12.44 46.48
CA LYS A 173 -20.55 12.15 45.06
C LYS A 173 -20.73 13.42 44.25
N THR A 174 -21.35 14.45 44.82
CA THR A 174 -21.52 15.76 44.18
C THR A 174 -20.17 16.45 43.97
N ALA A 175 -19.30 16.44 44.98
CA ALA A 175 -17.96 16.99 44.87
C ALA A 175 -17.13 16.23 43.81
N ALA A 176 -17.14 14.89 43.85
CA ALA A 176 -16.43 14.07 42.87
C ALA A 176 -16.93 14.28 41.43
N TRP A 177 -18.25 14.42 41.25
CA TRP A 177 -18.83 14.77 39.95
C TRP A 177 -18.36 16.16 39.50
N THR A 178 -18.35 17.13 40.41
CA THR A 178 -17.93 18.50 40.12
C THR A 178 -16.47 18.58 39.70
N ASP A 179 -15.58 17.92 40.43
CA ASP A 179 -14.15 17.84 40.09
C ASP A 179 -13.92 17.19 38.72
N LEU A 180 -14.70 16.14 38.40
CA LEU A 180 -14.62 15.48 37.10
C LEU A 180 -15.13 16.36 35.96
N ALA A 181 -16.26 17.03 36.16
CA ALA A 181 -16.89 17.86 35.15
C ALA A 181 -16.07 19.12 34.86
N ASP A 182 -15.52 19.74 35.88
CA ASP A 182 -14.78 20.99 35.75
C ASP A 182 -13.28 20.74 35.44
N GLY A 183 -12.81 19.50 35.63
CA GLY A 183 -11.44 19.07 35.34
C GLY A 183 -11.09 18.98 33.84
N SER A 184 -9.81 19.23 33.52
CA SER A 184 -9.28 19.08 32.15
C SER A 184 -9.28 17.62 31.66
N LEU A 185 -9.23 17.40 30.34
CA LEU A 185 -9.12 16.05 29.77
C LEU A 185 -7.96 15.23 30.37
N ARG A 186 -6.83 15.88 30.64
CA ARG A 186 -5.66 15.23 31.25
C ARG A 186 -5.93 14.83 32.70
N ALA A 187 -6.57 15.70 33.47
CA ALA A 187 -6.93 15.40 34.86
C ALA A 187 -7.91 14.22 34.93
N ARG A 188 -8.89 14.16 34.02
CA ARG A 188 -9.84 13.05 33.91
C ARG A 188 -9.14 11.73 33.54
N SER A 189 -8.21 11.74 32.58
CA SER A 189 -7.41 10.55 32.25
C SER A 189 -6.57 10.07 33.44
N GLN A 190 -5.92 10.99 34.17
CA GLN A 190 -5.14 10.66 35.36
C GLN A 190 -6.02 10.10 36.50
N TRP A 191 -7.23 10.62 36.66
CA TRP A 191 -8.20 10.08 37.61
C TRP A 191 -8.53 8.62 37.30
N VAL A 192 -8.78 8.28 36.02
CA VAL A 192 -9.02 6.90 35.59
C VAL A 192 -7.79 6.01 35.83
N GLU A 193 -6.57 6.51 35.57
CA GLU A 193 -5.33 5.77 35.82
C GLU A 193 -5.16 5.42 37.31
N GLY A 194 -5.51 6.35 38.20
CA GLY A 194 -5.44 6.19 39.66
C GLY A 194 -6.49 5.27 40.27
N LEU A 195 -7.55 4.90 39.54
CA LEU A 195 -8.57 3.97 40.03
C LEU A 195 -8.00 2.55 40.26
N ASN A 196 -8.51 1.88 41.30
CA ASN A 196 -8.25 0.46 41.53
C ASN A 196 -8.98 -0.43 40.49
N GLN A 197 -8.69 -1.74 40.48
CA GLN A 197 -9.29 -2.64 39.49
C GLN A 197 -10.82 -2.74 39.60
N ASP A 198 -11.36 -2.72 40.82
CA ASP A 198 -12.81 -2.82 41.03
C ASP A 198 -13.55 -1.60 40.48
N LYS A 199 -13.07 -0.39 40.76
CA LYS A 199 -13.64 0.86 40.23
C LYS A 199 -13.47 0.98 38.72
N LYS A 200 -12.38 0.45 38.15
CA LYS A 200 -12.22 0.34 36.69
C LYS A 200 -13.24 -0.61 36.08
N ALA A 201 -13.55 -1.73 36.73
CA ALA A 201 -14.58 -2.68 36.28
C ALA A 201 -16.00 -2.09 36.36
N GLU A 202 -16.28 -1.32 37.42
CA GLU A 202 -17.53 -0.56 37.57
C GLU A 202 -17.67 0.49 36.45
N LEU A 203 -16.64 1.29 36.22
CA LEU A 203 -16.61 2.28 35.14
C LEU A 203 -16.78 1.64 33.75
N ALA A 204 -16.14 0.50 33.49
CA ALA A 204 -16.31 -0.24 32.25
C ALA A 204 -17.76 -0.71 32.05
N THR A 205 -18.46 -1.03 33.14
CA THR A 205 -19.89 -1.40 33.10
C THR A 205 -20.76 -0.20 32.77
N LEU A 206 -20.54 0.94 33.41
CA LEU A 206 -21.25 2.19 33.09
C LEU A 206 -20.99 2.64 31.65
N GLN A 207 -19.75 2.50 31.17
CA GLN A 207 -19.39 2.82 29.80
C GLN A 207 -20.13 1.93 28.79
N ARG A 208 -20.24 0.62 29.06
CA ARG A 208 -21.03 -0.30 28.23
C ARG A 208 -22.52 0.08 28.22
N GLN A 209 -23.09 0.43 29.38
CA GLN A 209 -24.46 0.90 29.48
C GLN A 209 -24.68 2.16 28.64
N PHE A 210 -23.80 3.16 28.78
CA PHE A 210 -23.86 4.39 27.99
C PHE A 210 -23.75 4.12 26.48
N ARG A 211 -22.83 3.25 26.06
CA ARG A 211 -22.66 2.87 24.64
C ARG A 211 -23.83 2.06 24.09
N ALA A 212 -24.57 1.34 24.94
CA ALA A 212 -25.77 0.60 24.53
C ALA A 212 -26.97 1.52 24.26
N LEU A 213 -26.96 2.76 24.77
CA LEU A 213 -27.97 3.76 24.45
C LEU A 213 -27.84 4.19 22.98
N ASN A 214 -28.96 4.55 22.35
CA ASN A 214 -28.93 5.10 21.00
C ASN A 214 -28.19 6.46 20.95
N PRO A 215 -27.65 6.87 19.79
CA PRO A 215 -26.87 8.11 19.69
C PRO A 215 -27.64 9.36 20.16
N ALA A 216 -28.93 9.45 19.84
CA ALA A 216 -29.78 10.56 20.27
C ALA A 216 -29.88 10.68 21.81
N ARG A 217 -30.01 9.56 22.53
CA ARG A 217 -30.05 9.52 23.99
C ARG A 217 -28.68 9.86 24.59
N GLN A 218 -27.58 9.38 23.98
CA GLN A 218 -26.23 9.76 24.42
C GLN A 218 -26.03 11.28 24.32
N ASP A 219 -26.44 11.89 23.20
CA ASP A 219 -26.36 13.34 22.99
C ASP A 219 -27.29 14.11 23.93
N ALA A 220 -28.49 13.58 24.21
CA ALA A 220 -29.37 14.16 25.21
C ALA A 220 -28.71 14.21 26.61
N LEU A 221 -28.06 13.12 27.05
CA LEU A 221 -27.35 13.08 28.33
C LEU A 221 -26.17 14.06 28.38
N ARG A 222 -25.39 14.15 27.29
CA ARG A 222 -24.32 15.16 27.15
C ARG A 222 -24.90 16.57 27.22
N GLY A 223 -26.05 16.79 26.60
CA GLY A 223 -26.78 18.05 26.62
C GLY A 223 -27.19 18.44 28.04
N VAL A 224 -27.76 17.50 28.81
CA VAL A 224 -28.10 17.73 30.22
C VAL A 224 -26.86 18.12 31.02
N ASP A 225 -25.79 17.33 31.01
CA ASP A 225 -24.55 17.64 31.74
C ASP A 225 -23.95 19.00 31.33
N ALA A 226 -24.00 19.33 30.03
CA ALA A 226 -23.56 20.64 29.53
C ALA A 226 -24.43 21.77 30.09
N THR A 227 -25.76 21.64 30.12
CA THR A 227 -26.65 22.66 30.71
C THR A 227 -26.38 22.86 32.21
N LEU A 228 -26.13 21.76 32.94
CA LEU A 228 -25.76 21.83 34.36
C LEU A 228 -24.47 22.60 34.58
N HIS A 229 -23.46 22.36 33.76
CA HIS A 229 -22.15 23.01 33.89
C HIS A 229 -22.18 24.50 33.60
N HIS A 230 -23.03 24.96 32.67
CA HIS A 230 -23.12 26.38 32.29
C HIS A 230 -24.15 27.18 33.10
N SER A 231 -24.96 26.54 33.96
CA SER A 231 -25.92 27.24 34.80
C SER A 231 -25.23 28.20 35.76
N THR A 232 -25.66 29.46 35.78
CA THR A 232 -25.10 30.49 36.68
C THR A 232 -25.88 30.63 37.99
N ASP A 233 -27.19 30.34 37.97
CA ASP A 233 -28.08 30.42 39.13
C ASP A 233 -29.29 29.53 38.89
N PRO A 234 -29.53 28.40 39.60
CA PRO A 234 -28.73 27.87 40.71
C PRO A 234 -27.33 27.42 40.28
N SER A 235 -26.43 27.31 41.24
CA SER A 235 -25.06 26.89 40.96
C SER A 235 -25.01 25.47 40.37
N PRO A 236 -24.01 25.15 39.51
CA PRO A 236 -23.85 23.81 38.95
C PRO A 236 -23.79 22.72 40.03
N GLN A 237 -23.19 23.04 41.17
CA GLN A 237 -23.07 22.12 42.30
C GLN A 237 -24.42 21.83 42.96
N GLU A 238 -25.28 22.84 43.14
CA GLU A 238 -26.63 22.66 43.70
C GLU A 238 -27.51 21.82 42.77
N LEU A 239 -27.42 22.04 41.46
CA LEU A 239 -28.18 21.23 40.50
C LEU A 239 -27.71 19.77 40.46
N ARG A 240 -26.39 19.53 40.55
CA ARG A 240 -25.82 18.17 40.65
C ARG A 240 -26.25 17.48 41.95
N LEU A 241 -26.25 18.22 43.07
CA LEU A 241 -26.73 17.73 44.36
C LEU A 241 -28.21 17.35 44.28
N ALA A 242 -29.04 18.22 43.70
CA ALA A 242 -30.47 17.96 43.49
C ALA A 242 -30.71 16.73 42.62
N ALA A 243 -29.92 16.55 41.55
CA ALA A 243 -30.00 15.38 40.68
C ALA A 243 -29.67 14.09 41.43
N LEU A 244 -28.63 14.09 42.27
CA LEU A 244 -28.25 12.94 43.09
C LEU A 244 -29.27 12.64 44.19
N ALA A 245 -29.75 13.65 44.89
CA ALA A 245 -30.79 13.50 45.92
C ALA A 245 -32.10 12.96 45.32
N TYR A 246 -32.49 13.45 44.14
CA TYR A 246 -33.65 12.94 43.40
C TYR A 246 -33.47 11.47 43.00
N TYR A 247 -32.30 11.10 42.49
CA TYR A 247 -32.01 9.71 42.15
C TYR A 247 -32.02 8.80 43.37
N GLU A 248 -31.49 9.27 44.51
CA GLU A 248 -31.51 8.53 45.77
C GLU A 248 -32.94 8.31 46.26
N TRP A 249 -33.77 9.36 46.27
CA TRP A 249 -35.19 9.26 46.55
C TRP A 249 -35.89 8.27 45.61
N LEU A 250 -35.68 8.40 44.30
CA LEU A 250 -36.27 7.49 43.31
C LEU A 250 -35.84 6.05 43.56
N SER A 251 -34.59 5.83 43.97
CA SER A 251 -34.05 4.50 44.29
C SER A 251 -34.70 3.85 45.53
N THR A 252 -35.30 4.65 46.42
CA THR A 252 -36.08 4.14 47.56
C THR A 252 -37.53 3.79 47.20
N GLN A 253 -38.09 4.38 46.14
CA GLN A 253 -39.46 4.08 45.70
C GLN A 253 -39.55 2.69 45.08
N THR A 254 -40.65 1.97 45.32
CA THR A 254 -40.87 0.62 44.75
C THR A 254 -40.98 0.65 43.23
N PRO A 255 -40.58 -0.43 42.52
CA PRO A 255 -40.54 -0.45 41.04
C PRO A 255 -41.87 -0.13 40.36
N ILE A 256 -42.99 -0.44 41.03
CA ILE A 256 -44.35 -0.22 40.53
C ILE A 256 -44.66 1.28 40.47
N VAL A 257 -44.32 2.03 41.51
CA VAL A 257 -44.52 3.49 41.59
C VAL A 257 -43.64 4.23 40.58
N ARG A 258 -42.48 3.68 40.23
CA ARG A 258 -41.56 4.27 39.23
C ARG A 258 -42.08 4.20 37.79
N ALA A 259 -43.03 3.32 37.49
CA ALA A 259 -43.58 3.19 36.13
C ALA A 259 -44.76 4.15 35.86
N GLU A 260 -45.32 4.75 36.92
CA GLU A 260 -46.50 5.64 36.84
C GLU A 260 -46.16 7.14 36.92
N LEU A 261 -44.87 7.49 37.09
CA LEU A 261 -44.34 8.86 37.15
C LEU A 261 -43.59 9.22 35.87
#